data_AF-A0A506R8W2-F1
#
_entry.id   AF-A0A506R8W2-F1
#
_cell.length_a   1.000
_cell.length_b   1.000
_cell.length_c   1.000
_cell.angle_alpha   90.00
_cell.angle_beta   90.00
_cell.angle_gamma   90.00
#
_symmetry.space_group_name_H-M   'P 1'
#
loop_
_entity.id
_entity.type
_entity.pdbx_description
1 polymer ?
#
loop_
_entity_poly.entity_id
_entity_poly.type
_entity_poly.pdbx_seq_one_letter_code
_entity_poly.pdbx_strand_id
1 'polypeptide(L)'
;MWRDKWILLVLLGLLGLLQYRLWFGKNSIPDYVTKQQEAEKQALQNANLVQRNALLKADISDLTIGLEAIEERARNELGLIKRGETFYRILPSEEE
;
A
#
# COMPACT_ATOMS: atom_id res chain seq x y z
N MET A 1 42.19 -38.81 37.43
CA MET A 1 41.14 -39.28 36.50
C MET A 1 39.79 -38.56 36.63
N TRP A 2 39.46 -37.92 37.77
CA TRP A 2 38.21 -37.13 37.91
C TRP A 2 38.39 -35.62 37.66
N ARG A 3 39.64 -35.11 37.72
CA ARG A 3 39.94 -33.69 37.55
C ARG A 3 39.76 -33.20 36.12
N ASP A 4 40.00 -34.07 35.13
CA ASP A 4 40.03 -33.71 33.71
C ASP A 4 38.63 -33.78 33.05
N LYS A 5 37.66 -34.43 33.72
CA LYS A 5 36.28 -34.60 33.22
C LYS A 5 35.38 -33.38 33.47
N TRP A 6 35.82 -32.43 34.30
CA TRP A 6 35.06 -31.20 34.59
C TRP A 6 34.94 -30.29 33.37
N ILE A 7 35.98 -30.23 32.53
CA ILE A 7 35.94 -29.49 31.26
C ILE A 7 34.83 -30.03 30.36
N LEU A 8 34.64 -31.36 30.35
CA LEU A 8 33.61 -32.01 29.56
C LEU A 8 32.20 -31.64 30.06
N LEU A 9 32.00 -31.58 31.37
CA LEU A 9 30.74 -31.12 31.98
C LEU A 9 30.44 -29.64 31.68
N VAL A 10 31.46 -28.78 31.76
CA VAL A 10 31.32 -27.35 31.42
C VAL A 10 30.99 -27.18 29.95
N LEU A 11 31.69 -27.92 29.06
CA LEU A 11 31.45 -27.87 27.62
C LEU A 11 30.05 -28.39 27.26
N LEU A 12 29.58 -29.45 27.93
CA LEU A 12 28.23 -29.97 27.78
C LEU A 12 27.17 -28.97 28.25
N GLY A 13 27.42 -28.30 29.38
CA GLY A 13 26.54 -27.24 29.89
C GLY A 13 26.48 -26.05 28.92
N LEU A 14 27.62 -25.61 28.40
CA LEU A 14 27.71 -24.54 27.41
C LEU A 14 26.99 -24.91 26.12
N LEU A 15 27.16 -26.16 25.65
CA LEU A 15 26.47 -26.70 24.49
C LEU A 15 24.95 -26.71 24.71
N GLY A 16 24.48 -27.20 25.86
CA GLY A 16 23.06 -27.20 26.22
C GLY A 16 22.46 -25.80 26.28
N LEU A 17 23.20 -24.82 26.82
CA LEU A 17 22.79 -23.42 26.87
C LEU A 17 22.73 -22.79 25.46
N LEU A 18 23.66 -23.15 24.59
CA LEU A 18 23.67 -22.70 23.19
C LEU A 18 22.49 -23.30 22.41
N GLN A 19 22.21 -24.60 22.60
CA GLN A 19 21.04 -25.27 22.03
C GLN A 19 19.75 -24.63 22.55
N TYR A 20 19.61 -24.44 23.86
CA TYR A 20 18.45 -23.77 24.45
C TYR A 20 18.24 -22.36 23.88
N ARG A 21 19.31 -21.57 23.74
CA ARG A 21 19.26 -20.24 23.13
C ARG A 21 18.90 -20.28 21.64
N LEU A 22 19.24 -21.32 20.91
CA LEU A 22 18.92 -21.46 19.49
C LEU A 22 17.43 -21.82 19.27
N TRP A 23 16.84 -22.56 20.21
CA TRP A 23 15.44 -22.97 20.17
C TRP A 23 14.47 -21.97 20.83
N PHE A 24 14.90 -21.25 21.88
CA PHE A 24 14.06 -20.34 22.69
C PHE A 24 14.60 -18.91 22.83
N GLY A 25 15.72 -18.55 22.21
CA GLY A 25 16.26 -17.20 22.23
C GLY A 25 15.52 -16.19 21.35
N LYS A 26 15.78 -14.90 21.58
CA LYS A 26 15.35 -13.82 20.68
C LYS A 26 16.05 -14.05 19.32
N ASN A 27 15.29 -14.32 18.25
CA ASN A 27 15.69 -14.91 16.95
C ASN A 27 15.60 -16.44 16.81
N SER A 28 14.80 -17.12 17.64
CA SER A 28 14.50 -18.54 17.43
C SER A 28 13.77 -18.74 16.10
N ILE A 29 14.00 -19.90 15.46
CA ILE A 29 13.34 -20.30 14.19
C ILE A 29 11.82 -20.07 14.18
N PRO A 30 11.06 -20.32 15.27
CA PRO A 30 9.62 -20.07 15.29
C PRO A 30 9.25 -18.59 15.08
N ASP A 31 10.03 -17.65 15.63
CA ASP A 31 9.75 -16.20 15.53
C ASP A 31 10.03 -15.67 14.11
N TYR A 32 10.97 -16.30 13.40
CA TYR A 32 11.22 -15.99 11.99
C TYR A 32 10.09 -16.50 11.10
N VAL A 33 9.60 -17.72 11.36
CA VAL A 33 8.50 -18.32 10.60
C VAL A 33 7.19 -17.55 10.81
N THR A 34 6.88 -17.13 12.04
CA THR A 34 5.66 -16.34 12.31
C THR A 34 5.71 -14.97 11.63
N LYS A 35 6.85 -14.27 11.70
CA LYS A 35 7.02 -12.97 11.02
C LYS A 35 6.96 -13.09 9.50
N GLN A 36 7.48 -14.17 8.93
CA GLN A 36 7.39 -14.42 7.50
C GLN A 36 5.94 -14.68 7.07
N GLN A 37 5.18 -15.45 7.84
CA GLN A 37 3.75 -15.68 7.60
C GLN A 37 2.92 -14.40 7.71
N GLU A 38 3.21 -13.54 8.69
CA GLU A 38 2.54 -12.24 8.81
C GLU A 38 2.85 -11.31 7.63
N ALA A 39 4.10 -11.29 7.18
CA ALA A 39 4.51 -10.50 6.01
C ALA A 39 3.80 -10.98 4.73
N GLU A 40 3.71 -12.29 4.51
CA GLU A 40 2.97 -12.85 3.35
C GLU A 40 1.48 -12.51 3.41
N LYS A 41 0.86 -12.61 4.59
CA LYS A 41 -0.55 -12.25 4.78
C LYS A 41 -0.80 -10.76 4.48
N GLN A 42 0.09 -9.89 4.96
CA GLN A 42 0.00 -8.44 4.68
C GLN A 42 0.23 -8.14 3.19
N ALA A 43 1.15 -8.84 2.53
CA ALA A 43 1.39 -8.68 1.10
C ALA A 43 0.13 -9.04 0.27
N LEU A 44 -0.55 -10.13 0.62
CA LEU A 44 -1.81 -10.53 -0.02
C LEU A 44 -2.93 -9.49 0.18
N GLN A 45 -3.06 -8.97 1.40
CA GLN A 45 -4.03 -7.92 1.70
C GLN A 45 -3.75 -6.63 0.91
N ASN A 46 -2.47 -6.21 0.87
CA ASN A 46 -2.05 -5.04 0.11
C ASN A 46 -2.32 -5.20 -1.39
N ALA A 47 -2.05 -6.38 -1.96
CA ALA A 47 -2.33 -6.66 -3.37
C ALA A 47 -3.83 -6.48 -3.69
N ASN A 48 -4.72 -6.96 -2.81
CA ASN A 48 -6.16 -6.78 -2.96
C ASN A 48 -6.57 -5.29 -2.89
N LEU A 49 -6.01 -4.54 -1.95
CA LEU A 49 -6.29 -3.11 -1.81
C LEU A 49 -5.79 -2.30 -3.00
N VAL A 50 -4.62 -2.64 -3.56
CA VAL A 50 -4.09 -1.99 -4.77
C VAL A 50 -5.03 -2.20 -5.95
N GLN A 51 -5.51 -3.42 -6.15
CA GLN A 51 -6.46 -3.74 -7.22
C GLN A 51 -7.77 -2.95 -7.08
N ARG A 52 -8.34 -2.90 -5.88
CA ARG A 52 -9.57 -2.13 -5.61
C ARG A 52 -9.38 -0.63 -5.83
N ASN A 53 -8.25 -0.08 -5.38
CA ASN A 53 -7.94 1.33 -5.60
C ASN A 53 -7.77 1.65 -7.09
N ALA A 54 -7.17 0.76 -7.87
CA ALA A 54 -7.05 0.95 -9.31
C ALA A 54 -8.43 1.02 -9.99
N LEU A 55 -9.35 0.14 -9.61
CA LEU A 55 -10.72 0.14 -10.12
C LEU A 55 -11.48 1.41 -9.74
N LEU A 56 -11.43 1.80 -8.46
CA LEU A 56 -12.09 3.03 -7.99
C LEU A 56 -11.55 4.29 -8.67
N LYS A 57 -10.23 4.34 -8.96
CA LYS A 57 -9.64 5.44 -9.70
C LYS A 57 -10.13 5.51 -11.15
N ALA A 58 -10.31 4.36 -11.79
CA ALA A 58 -10.88 4.29 -13.13
C ALA A 58 -12.33 4.81 -13.12
N ASP A 59 -13.15 4.35 -12.16
CA ASP A 59 -14.55 4.81 -12.02
C ASP A 59 -14.62 6.34 -11.80
N ILE A 60 -13.75 6.89 -10.95
CA ILE A 60 -13.69 8.34 -10.71
C ILE A 60 -13.30 9.09 -12.00
N SER A 61 -12.33 8.56 -12.74
CA SER A 61 -11.90 9.15 -14.01
C SER A 61 -13.05 9.17 -15.02
N ASP A 62 -13.75 8.05 -15.18
CA ASP A 62 -14.88 7.94 -16.11
C ASP A 62 -16.03 8.88 -15.73
N LEU A 63 -16.35 8.98 -14.44
CA LEU A 63 -17.36 9.91 -13.94
C LEU A 63 -16.97 11.38 -14.20
N THR A 64 -15.69 11.71 -14.03
CA THR A 64 -15.19 13.08 -14.25
C THR A 64 -15.27 13.46 -15.72
N ILE A 65 -14.83 12.57 -16.62
CA ILE A 65 -14.92 12.75 -18.07
C ILE A 65 -16.39 12.90 -18.50
N GLY A 66 -17.28 12.08 -17.94
CA GLY A 66 -18.73 12.18 -18.20
C GLY A 66 -19.32 13.52 -17.77
N LEU A 67 -18.91 14.06 -16.63
CA LEU A 67 -19.37 15.36 -16.13
C LEU A 67 -18.83 16.52 -16.99
N GLU A 68 -17.57 16.47 -17.42
CA GLU A 68 -16.98 17.47 -18.31
C GLU A 68 -17.72 17.51 -19.65
N ALA A 69 -18.03 16.35 -20.24
CA ALA A 69 -18.79 16.28 -21.48
C ALA A 69 -20.21 16.89 -21.35
N ILE A 70 -20.87 16.68 -20.19
CA ILE A 70 -22.17 17.29 -19.90
C ILE A 70 -22.04 18.80 -19.70
N GLU A 71 -20.99 19.27 -19.02
CA GLU A 71 -20.72 20.69 -18.80
C GLU A 71 -20.44 21.42 -20.13
N GLU A 72 -19.63 20.82 -21.01
CA GLU A 72 -19.34 21.36 -22.34
C GLU A 72 -20.62 21.51 -23.16
N ARG A 73 -21.49 20.49 -23.15
CA ARG A 73 -22.80 20.55 -23.80
C ARG A 73 -23.70 21.64 -23.22
N ALA A 74 -23.77 21.75 -21.90
CA ALA A 74 -24.57 22.76 -21.21
C ALA A 74 -24.11 24.20 -21.54
N ARG A 75 -22.78 24.41 -21.67
CA ARG A 75 -22.20 25.70 -22.02
C ARG A 75 -22.38 26.04 -23.50
N ASN A 76 -22.11 25.10 -24.40
CA ASN A 76 -22.09 25.34 -25.84
C ASN A 76 -23.49 25.31 -26.47
N GLU A 77 -24.36 24.39 -26.05
CA GLU A 77 -25.70 24.26 -26.65
C GLU A 77 -26.75 25.10 -25.93
N LEU A 78 -26.68 25.17 -24.60
CA LEU A 78 -27.72 25.83 -23.79
C LEU A 78 -27.31 27.21 -23.28
N GLY A 79 -26.04 27.62 -23.48
CA GLY A 79 -25.53 28.89 -22.98
C GLY A 79 -25.56 29.01 -21.46
N LEU A 80 -25.60 27.87 -20.74
CA LEU A 80 -25.67 27.86 -19.28
C LEU A 80 -24.32 28.26 -18.68
N ILE A 81 -24.39 29.13 -17.68
CA ILE A 81 -23.23 29.63 -16.93
C ILE A 81 -23.31 29.19 -15.46
N LYS A 82 -22.16 28.87 -14.85
CA LYS A 82 -22.10 28.43 -13.45
C LYS A 82 -22.38 29.61 -12.52
N ARG A 83 -22.96 29.34 -11.35
CA ARG A 83 -23.20 30.38 -10.34
C ARG A 83 -21.89 31.04 -9.92
N GLY A 84 -21.81 32.37 -10.06
CA GLY A 84 -20.63 33.17 -9.70
C GLY A 84 -19.59 33.31 -10.81
N GLU A 85 -19.81 32.77 -12.01
CA GLU A 85 -18.92 33.02 -13.15
C GLU A 85 -19.33 34.28 -13.93
N THR A 86 -18.36 34.93 -14.58
CA THR A 86 -18.60 36.02 -15.54
C THR A 86 -18.21 35.53 -16.94
N PHE A 87 -19.17 35.46 -17.85
CA PHE A 87 -18.96 34.98 -19.22
C PHE A 87 -18.66 36.13 -20.17
N TYR A 88 -17.52 36.07 -20.87
CA TYR A 88 -17.13 37.05 -21.88
C TYR A 88 -17.24 36.43 -23.27
N ARG A 89 -18.05 37.02 -24.16
CA ARG A 89 -18.16 36.62 -25.57
C ARG A 89 -17.48 37.66 -26.44
N ILE A 90 -16.38 37.27 -27.07
CA ILE A 90 -15.67 38.13 -28.02
C ILE A 90 -16.44 38.07 -29.34
N LEU A 91 -16.99 39.21 -29.77
CA LEU A 91 -17.58 39.35 -31.10
C LEU A 91 -16.46 39.81 -32.06
N PRO A 92 -16.38 39.27 -33.29
CA PRO A 92 -15.47 39.81 -34.27
C PRO A 92 -15.82 41.28 -34.53
N SER A 93 -14.80 42.14 -34.62
CA SER A 93 -14.99 43.52 -35.08
C SER A 93 -15.50 43.47 -36.50
N GLU A 94 -16.63 44.12 -36.77
CA GLU A 94 -17.05 44.38 -38.14
C GLU A 94 -15.96 45.25 -38.78
N GLU A 95 -15.13 44.65 -39.62
CA GLU A 95 -14.30 45.39 -40.56
C GLU A 95 -15.24 45.92 -41.64
N GLU A 96 -15.59 47.21 -41.52
CA GLU A 96 -16.31 48.01 -42.53
C GLU A 96 -15.54 48.10 -43.86
#